data_AF-A0A8C6M1S2-F1
#
_entry.id   AF-A0A8C6M1S2-F1
#
_cell.length_a   1.000
_cell.length_b   1.000
_cell.length_c   1.000
_cell.angle_alpha   90.00
_cell.angle_beta   90.00
_cell.angle_gamma   90.00
#
_symmetry.space_group_name_H-M   'P 1'
#
loop_
_entity.id
_entity.type
_entity.pdbx_description
1 polymer ?
#
loop_
_entity_poly.entity_id
_entity_poly.type
_entity_poly.pdbx_seq_one_letter_code
_entity_poly.pdbx_strand_id
1 'polypeptide(L)' 'MKVTVTFGQTGVVVPCKEGWTVRDLIQQATQRYRKLLEQVIKSLEKHLIVHALVTNL' A
#
# COMPACT_ATOMS: atom_id res chain seq x y z
N MET A 1 7.41 19.07 -3.96
CA MET A 1 8.12 18.33 -2.89
C MET A 1 7.41 16.99 -2.64
N LYS A 2 8.14 15.93 -2.26
CA LYS A 2 7.57 14.64 -1.84
C LYS A 2 8.36 14.08 -0.67
N VAL A 3 7.70 13.33 0.20
CA VAL A 3 8.31 12.64 1.35
C VAL A 3 8.03 11.16 1.27
N THR A 4 8.87 10.36 1.90
CA THR A 4 8.62 8.94 2.12
C THR A 4 8.25 8.74 3.58
N VAL A 5 7.09 8.14 3.83
CA VAL A 5 6.67 7.70 5.16
C VAL A 5 6.83 6.18 5.23
N THR A 6 7.57 5.71 6.23
CA THR A 6 7.86 4.29 6.38
C THR A 6 6.92 3.65 7.40
N PHE A 7 6.19 2.61 6.97
CA PHE A 7 5.38 1.73 7.82
C PHE A 7 6.14 0.41 8.01
N GLY A 8 6.92 0.29 9.09
CA GLY A 8 7.81 -0.86 9.30
C GLY A 8 8.88 -0.93 8.20
N GLN A 9 8.76 -1.90 7.30
CA GLN A 9 9.65 -2.05 6.12
C GLN A 9 9.06 -1.49 4.82
N THR A 10 7.80 -1.02 4.83
CA THR A 10 7.13 -0.52 3.63
C THR A 10 7.26 1.00 3.51
N GLY A 11 7.91 1.48 2.46
CA GLY A 11 7.97 2.91 2.13
C GLY A 11 6.77 3.37 1.31
N VAL A 12 6.11 4.44 1.75
CA VAL A 12 4.98 5.07 1.04
C VAL A 12 5.36 6.50 0.65
N VAL A 13 5.36 6.78 -0.64
CA VAL A 13 5.64 8.13 -1.16
C VAL A 13 4.38 8.99 -1.09
N VAL A 14 4.50 10.14 -0.43
CA VAL A 14 3.42 11.14 -0.29
C VAL A 14 3.88 12.46 -0.92
N PRO A 15 3.16 12.99 -1.93
CA PRO A 15 3.41 14.33 -2.42
C PRO A 15 3.00 15.35 -1.35
N CYS A 16 3.83 16.37 -1.15
CA CYS A 16 3.48 17.47 -0.24
C CYS A 16 2.67 18.52 -1.01
N LYS A 17 1.67 19.08 -0.36
CA LYS A 17 0.93 20.26 -0.84
C LYS A 17 1.12 21.41 0.12
N GLU A 18 1.01 22.62 -0.40
CA GLU A 18 1.06 23.83 0.41
C GLU A 18 -0.06 23.81 1.47
N GLY A 19 0.25 24.30 2.67
CA GLY A 19 -0.68 24.30 3.80
C GLY A 19 -0.91 22.95 4.47
N TRP A 20 -0.30 21.85 3.98
CA TRP A 20 -0.40 20.55 4.66
C TRP A 20 0.48 20.49 5.90
N THR A 21 -0.12 20.07 7.00
CA THR A 21 0.57 19.78 8.25
C THR A 21 1.14 18.35 8.24
N VAL A 22 1.95 18.02 9.25
CA VAL A 22 2.41 16.65 9.47
C VAL A 22 1.22 15.69 9.65
N ARG A 23 0.11 16.14 10.27
CA ARG A 23 -1.11 15.34 10.42
C ARG A 23 -1.71 14.98 9.06
N ASP A 24 -1.78 15.93 8.13
CA ASP A 24 -2.28 15.69 6.77
C ASP A 24 -1.40 14.67 6.05
N LEU A 25 -0.08 14.78 6.18
CA LEU A 25 0.87 13.83 5.62
C LEU A 25 0.68 12.41 6.18
N ILE A 26 0.46 12.27 7.49
CA ILE A 26 0.17 10.97 8.14
C ILE A 26 -1.14 10.38 7.61
N GLN A 27 -2.20 11.19 7.50
CA GLN A 27 -3.49 10.73 6.99
C GLN A 27 -3.36 10.24 5.53
N GLN A 28 -2.65 11.00 4.71
CA GLN A 28 -2.39 10.70 3.30
C GLN A 28 -1.48 9.47 3.13
N ALA A 29 -0.49 9.28 4.00
CA ALA A 29 0.35 8.10 4.03
C ALA A 29 -0.46 6.86 4.43
N THR A 30 -1.29 6.97 5.46
CA THR A 30 -2.12 5.88 6.00
C THR A 30 -3.12 5.39 4.95
N GLN A 31 -3.80 6.31 4.26
CA GLN A 31 -4.73 5.95 3.18
C GLN A 31 -4.03 5.21 2.03
N ARG A 32 -2.82 5.64 1.64
CA ARG A 32 -2.03 4.97 0.61
C ARG A 32 -1.55 3.60 1.06
N TYR A 33 -1.06 3.48 2.30
CA TYR A 33 -0.61 2.21 2.87
C TYR A 33 -1.75 1.17 2.89
N ARG A 34 -2.97 1.57 3.30
CA ARG A 34 -4.14 0.67 3.28
C ARG A 34 -4.45 0.16 1.87
N LYS A 35 -4.44 1.03 0.86
CA LYS A 35 -4.68 0.61 -0.54
C LYS A 35 -3.62 -0.38 -1.04
N LEU A 36 -2.36 -0.18 -0.65
CA LEU A 36 -1.29 -1.14 -0.97
C LEU A 36 -1.56 -2.51 -0.31
N LEU A 37 -1.96 -2.52 0.97
CA LEU A 37 -2.32 -3.77 1.66
C LEU A 37 -3.50 -4.48 0.98
N GLU A 38 -4.55 -3.76 0.60
CA GLU A 38 -5.70 -4.33 -0.11
C GLU A 38 -5.28 -4.95 -1.46
N GLN A 39 -4.36 -4.31 -2.18
CA GLN A 39 -3.81 -4.86 -3.43
C GLN A 39 -2.98 -6.12 -3.20
N VAL A 40 -2.14 -6.14 -2.16
CA VAL A 40 -1.34 -7.30 -1.79
C VAL A 40 -2.23 -8.49 -1.41
N ILE A 41 -3.25 -8.27 -0.58
CA ILE A 41 -4.20 -9.32 -0.18
C ILE A 41 -4.90 -9.90 -1.41
N LYS A 42 -5.44 -9.04 -2.29
CA LYS A 42 -6.08 -9.48 -3.54
C LYS A 42 -5.11 -10.25 -4.45
N SER A 43 -3.84 -9.85 -4.48
CA SER A 43 -2.81 -10.53 -5.26
C SER A 43 -2.51 -11.92 -4.72
N LEU A 44 -2.43 -12.06 -3.39
CA LEU A 44 -2.18 -13.35 -2.73
C LEU A 44 -3.36 -14.31 -2.90
N GLU A 45 -4.61 -13.83 -2.78
CA GLU A 45 -5.80 -14.65 -3.04
C GLU A 45 -5.83 -15.17 -4.48
N LYS A 46 -5.55 -14.30 -5.46
CA LYS A 46 -5.43 -14.72 -6.86
C LYS A 46 -4.33 -15.76 -7.06
N HIS A 47 -3.16 -15.54 -6.46
CA HIS A 47 -2.05 -16.47 -6.60
C HIS A 47 -2.37 -17.84 -6.00
N LEU A 48 -3.05 -17.88 -4.84
CA LEU A 48 -3.49 -19.13 -4.23
C LEU A 48 -4.52 -19.87 -5.09
N ILE A 49 -5.49 -19.15 -5.67
CA ILE A 49 -6.49 -19.74 -6.58
C ILE A 49 -5.81 -20.29 -7.84
N VAL A 50 -4.91 -19.53 -8.47
CA VAL A 50 -4.18 -19.98 -9.67
C VAL A 50 -3.31 -21.20 -9.34
N HIS A 51 -2.59 -21.19 -8.22
CA HIS A 51 -1.79 -22.33 -7.80
C HIS A 51 -2.67 -23.58 -7.61
N ALA A 52 -3.80 -23.46 -6.89
CA ALA A 52 -4.72 -24.57 -6.67
C ALA A 52 -5.35 -25.11 -7.97
N LEU A 53 -5.61 -24.26 -8.97
CA LEU A 53 -6.14 -24.69 -10.28
C LEU A 53 -5.07 -25.40 -11.12
N VAL A 54 -3.81 -24.93 -11.09
CA VAL A 54 -2.72 -25.50 -11.90
C VAL A 54 -2.19 -26.80 -11.30
N THR A 55 -2.18 -26.98 -9.97
CA THR A 55 -1.68 -28.21 -9.35
C THR A 55 -2.69 -29.36 -9.31
N ASN A 56 -3.96 -29.13 -9.67
CA ASN A 56 -5.00 -30.16 -9.72
C ASN A 56 -5.34 -30.58 -11.18
N LEU A 57 -4.52 -30.19 -12.15
CA LEU A 57 -4.52 -30.65 -13.54
C LEU A 57 -3.23 -31.45 -13.81
#